data_AF-A0ABD1RPQ2-F1
#
_entry.id   AF-A0ABD1RPQ2-F1
#
_cell.length_a   1.000
_cell.length_b   1.000
_cell.length_c   1.000
_cell.angle_alpha   90.00
_cell.angle_beta   90.00
_cell.angle_gamma   90.00
#
_symmetry.space_group_name_H-M   'P 1'
#
loop_
_entity.id
_entity.type
_entity.pdbx_description
1 polymer ?
#
loop_
_entity_poly.entity_id
_entity_poly.type
_entity_poly.pdbx_seq_one_letter_code
_entity_poly.pdbx_strand_id
1 'polypeptide(L)'
;MLESLIKSPRPTRAESIGVANAVIDGIDCEILSGEIDDDNAPMPTSPLESLFCAAIETTNSSMAALIIILTRGAKKAKFVAKYRPSMPIILVLVPPMSLGFDEVLATHGLIFRGVLPVLCPKSAAACDAKNL
;
A
#
# COMPACT_ATOMS: atom_id res chain seq x y z
N MET A 1 -2.15 -5.75 -16.69
CA MET A 1 -1.24 -6.30 -15.64
C MET A 1 -2.02 -7.01 -14.53
N LEU A 2 -3.30 -6.69 -14.30
CA LEU A 2 -4.12 -7.35 -13.28
C LEU A 2 -5.47 -7.82 -13.86
N GLU A 3 -5.44 -8.42 -15.05
CA GLU A 3 -6.64 -8.91 -15.78
C GLU A 3 -7.44 -9.96 -15.03
N SER A 4 -6.78 -10.74 -14.17
CA SER A 4 -7.48 -11.71 -13.32
C SER A 4 -8.42 -11.04 -12.32
N LEU A 5 -8.21 -9.76 -11.97
CA LEU A 5 -9.04 -9.02 -11.03
C LEU A 5 -10.47 -8.81 -11.52
N ILE A 6 -10.69 -8.85 -12.83
CA ILE A 6 -12.03 -8.77 -13.42
C ILE A 6 -12.86 -10.00 -13.02
N LYS A 7 -12.22 -11.16 -12.86
CA LYS A 7 -12.88 -12.45 -12.57
C LYS A 7 -12.76 -12.91 -11.12
N SER A 8 -11.70 -12.50 -10.42
CA SER A 8 -11.44 -12.91 -9.04
C SER A 8 -10.75 -11.81 -8.24
N PRO A 9 -11.14 -11.56 -6.97
CA PRO A 9 -10.61 -10.46 -6.16
C PRO A 9 -9.15 -10.63 -5.70
N ARG A 10 -8.48 -11.73 -6.11
CA ARG A 10 -7.06 -11.97 -5.83
C ARG A 10 -6.29 -12.02 -7.13
N PRO A 11 -5.18 -11.29 -7.24
CA PRO A 11 -4.28 -11.41 -8.38
C PRO A 11 -3.66 -12.81 -8.40
N THR A 12 -3.21 -13.23 -9.58
CA THR A 12 -2.40 -14.43 -9.71
C THR A 12 -0.96 -14.16 -9.26
N ARG A 13 -0.21 -15.23 -8.96
CA ARG A 13 1.21 -15.15 -8.59
C ARG A 13 2.04 -14.43 -9.64
N ALA A 14 1.75 -14.65 -10.93
CA ALA A 14 2.47 -14.02 -12.03
C ALA A 14 2.23 -12.50 -12.08
N GLU A 15 0.97 -12.07 -11.90
CA GLU A 15 0.62 -10.64 -11.87
C GLU A 15 1.21 -9.95 -10.65
N SER A 16 1.16 -10.59 -9.47
CA SER A 16 1.75 -10.03 -8.26
C SER A 16 3.27 -9.80 -8.42
N ILE A 17 3.98 -10.79 -8.98
CA ILE A 17 5.42 -10.67 -9.26
C ILE A 17 5.70 -9.59 -10.31
N GLY A 18 4.84 -9.47 -11.33
CA GLY A 18 4.93 -8.40 -12.33
C GLY A 18 4.90 -7.01 -11.68
N VAL A 19 3.93 -6.78 -10.80
CA VAL A 19 3.81 -5.52 -10.04
C VAL A 19 5.02 -5.29 -9.13
N ALA A 20 5.51 -6.33 -8.44
CA ALA A 20 6.66 -6.18 -7.57
C ALA A 20 7.95 -5.83 -8.33
N ASN A 21 8.18 -6.43 -9.50
CA ASN A 21 9.34 -6.12 -10.33
C ASN A 21 9.25 -4.70 -10.90
N ALA A 22 8.07 -4.26 -11.33
CA ALA A 22 7.86 -2.89 -11.77
C ALA A 22 8.20 -1.87 -10.67
N VAL A 23 7.82 -2.15 -9.41
CA VAL A 23 8.17 -1.33 -8.25
C VAL A 23 9.69 -1.35 -7.98
N ILE A 24 10.34 -2.50 -8.10
CA ILE A 24 11.81 -2.63 -7.94
C ILE A 24 12.55 -1.83 -9.02
N ASP A 25 12.02 -1.82 -10.24
CA ASP A 25 12.58 -1.10 -11.38
C ASP A 25 12.37 0.43 -11.28
N GLY A 26 11.77 0.93 -10.19
CA GLY A 26 11.59 2.35 -9.93
C GLY A 26 10.43 2.99 -10.68
N ILE A 27 9.44 2.19 -11.12
CA ILE A 27 8.21 2.72 -11.70
C ILE A 27 7.35 3.26 -10.55
N ASP A 28 7.30 4.59 -10.41
CA ASP A 28 6.56 5.30 -9.35
C ASP A 28 5.03 5.17 -9.48
N CYS A 29 4.55 4.60 -10.58
CA CYS A 29 3.16 4.58 -10.94
C CYS A 29 2.83 3.36 -11.78
N GLU A 30 2.45 2.26 -11.13
CA GLU A 30 1.59 1.27 -11.78
C GLU A 30 0.14 1.58 -11.37
N ILE A 31 -0.36 2.71 -11.87
CA ILE A 31 -1.80 2.89 -11.96
C ILE A 31 -2.26 1.92 -13.06
N LEU A 32 -3.20 1.04 -12.70
CA LEU A 32 -4.06 0.34 -13.65
C LEU A 32 -4.87 1.39 -14.43
N SER A 33 -4.24 2.13 -15.33
CA SER A 33 -4.87 3.23 -16.07
C SER A 33 -5.65 2.76 -17.29
N GLY A 34 -5.55 1.49 -17.66
CA GLY A 34 -6.17 0.93 -18.88
C GLY A 34 -7.25 -0.13 -18.65
N GLU A 35 -7.71 -0.35 -17.41
CA GLU A 35 -8.70 -1.41 -17.09
C GLU A 35 -10.01 -0.88 -16.51
N ILE A 36 -10.18 0.45 -16.48
CA ILE A 36 -11.40 1.13 -16.01
C ILE A 36 -12.17 1.74 -17.21
N ASP A 37 -12.08 1.13 -18.39
CA ASP A 37 -12.78 1.59 -19.60
C ASP A 37 -13.98 0.69 -19.97
N ASP A 38 -14.65 0.09 -18.98
CA ASP A 38 -15.97 -0.51 -19.21
C ASP A 38 -16.95 -0.09 -18.11
N ASP A 39 -17.81 0.85 -18.49
CA ASP A 39 -18.88 1.52 -17.71
C ASP A 39 -19.96 0.56 -17.16
N ASN A 40 -19.72 -0.75 -17.09
CA ASN A 40 -20.78 -1.74 -16.83
C ASN A 40 -20.37 -3.02 -16.09
N ALA A 41 -19.11 -3.19 -15.68
CA ALA A 41 -18.70 -4.34 -14.88
C ALA A 41 -18.42 -3.91 -13.42
N PRO A 42 -19.16 -4.42 -12.42
CA PRO A 42 -18.80 -4.18 -11.03
C PRO A 42 -17.45 -4.84 -10.76
N MET A 43 -16.39 -4.04 -10.63
CA MET A 43 -15.11 -4.55 -10.14
C MET A 43 -15.35 -5.23 -8.79
N PRO A 44 -14.89 -6.48 -8.61
CA PRO A 44 -15.17 -7.23 -7.38
C PRO A 44 -14.48 -6.62 -6.16
N THR A 45 -13.50 -5.73 -6.34
CA THR A 45 -12.71 -5.13 -5.27
C THR A 45 -12.16 -3.77 -5.70
N SER A 46 -11.98 -2.85 -4.75
CA SER A 46 -11.38 -1.53 -5.05
C SER A 46 -9.95 -1.68 -5.57
N PRO A 47 -9.48 -0.83 -6.51
CA PRO A 47 -8.14 -0.95 -7.09
C PRO A 47 -7.02 -0.90 -6.03
N LEU A 48 -7.23 -0.13 -4.95
CA LEU A 48 -6.29 -0.06 -3.83
C LEU A 48 -6.19 -1.39 -3.07
N GLU A 49 -7.30 -2.07 -2.81
CA GLU A 49 -7.27 -3.37 -2.11
C GLU A 49 -6.55 -4.43 -2.94
N SER A 50 -6.75 -4.43 -4.26
CA SER A 50 -6.07 -5.37 -5.15
C SER A 50 -4.56 -5.18 -5.17
N LEU A 51 -4.10 -3.91 -5.16
CA LEU A 51 -2.67 -3.58 -5.06
C LEU A 51 -2.07 -4.07 -3.74
N PHE A 52 -2.73 -3.83 -2.60
CA PHE A 52 -2.24 -4.32 -1.32
C PHE A 52 -2.24 -5.85 -1.24
N CYS A 53 -3.23 -6.52 -1.85
CA CYS A 53 -3.27 -7.97 -1.93
C CYS A 53 -2.07 -8.52 -2.71
N ALA A 54 -1.78 -7.95 -3.88
CA ALA A 54 -0.62 -8.30 -4.70
C ALA A 54 0.69 -8.11 -3.92
N ALA A 55 0.85 -6.95 -3.27
CA ALA A 55 2.04 -6.64 -2.48
C ALA A 55 2.25 -7.63 -1.33
N ILE A 56 1.19 -8.03 -0.62
CA ILE A 56 1.31 -8.98 0.49
C ILE A 56 1.64 -10.39 -0.02
N GLU A 57 1.06 -10.78 -1.16
CA GLU A 57 1.33 -12.08 -1.78
C GLU A 57 2.78 -12.19 -2.28
N THR A 58 3.32 -11.11 -2.86
CA THR A 58 4.74 -11.07 -3.23
C THR A 58 5.63 -11.08 -2.01
N THR A 59 5.27 -10.36 -0.96
CA THR A 59 6.04 -10.33 0.29
C THR A 59 6.11 -11.72 0.94
N ASN A 60 5.01 -12.48 0.93
CA ASN A 60 4.98 -13.87 1.39
C ASN A 60 5.82 -14.79 0.51
N SER A 61 5.79 -14.57 -0.81
CA SER A 61 6.57 -15.37 -1.77
C SER A 61 8.08 -15.06 -1.73
N SER A 62 8.45 -13.82 -1.44
CA SER A 62 9.83 -13.35 -1.35
C SER A 62 10.46 -13.55 0.03
N MET A 63 9.71 -14.09 0.99
CA MET A 63 10.13 -14.27 2.39
C MET A 63 10.70 -12.99 3.01
N ALA A 64 10.09 -11.84 2.72
CA ALA A 64 10.59 -10.59 3.26
C ALA A 64 10.55 -10.61 4.80
N ALA A 65 11.50 -9.93 5.43
CA ALA A 65 11.58 -9.89 6.89
C ALA A 65 10.55 -8.95 7.53
N LEU A 66 10.09 -7.93 6.79
CA LEU A 66 9.15 -6.91 7.25
C LEU A 66 8.48 -6.19 6.07
N ILE A 67 7.34 -5.56 6.34
CA ILE A 67 6.64 -4.67 5.39
C ILE A 67 6.78 -3.23 5.88
N ILE A 68 7.25 -2.32 5.03
CA ILE A 68 7.28 -0.88 5.34
C ILE A 68 6.16 -0.18 4.58
N ILE A 69 5.34 0.60 5.28
CA ILE A 69 4.30 1.45 4.69
C ILE A 69 4.69 2.91 4.93
N LEU A 70 5.08 3.60 3.88
CA LEU A 70 5.33 5.05 3.90
C LEU A 70 4.03 5.77 3.53
N THR A 71 3.50 6.59 4.44
CA THR A 71 2.23 7.27 4.20
C THR A 71 2.09 8.50 5.08
N ARG A 72 1.22 9.42 4.69
CA ARG A 72 0.85 10.55 5.55
C ARG A 72 -0.18 10.17 6.60
N GLY A 73 -0.86 9.03 6.48
CA GLY A 73 -1.90 8.59 7.42
C GLY A 73 -2.09 7.09 7.52
N ALA A 74 -2.65 6.62 8.64
CA ALA A 74 -2.70 5.20 9.00
C ALA A 74 -3.70 4.32 8.21
N LYS A 75 -4.60 4.92 7.40
CA LYS A 75 -5.67 4.17 6.72
C LYS A 75 -5.15 3.05 5.80
N LYS A 76 -3.99 3.25 5.15
CA LYS A 76 -3.38 2.24 4.28
C LYS A 76 -2.97 0.97 5.04
N ALA A 77 -2.55 1.11 6.30
CA ALA A 77 -2.20 -0.02 7.15
C ALA A 77 -3.38 -0.95 7.44
N LYS A 78 -4.62 -0.45 7.41
CA LYS A 78 -5.83 -1.26 7.53
C LYS A 78 -5.92 -2.33 6.43
N PHE A 79 -5.64 -1.93 5.19
CA PHE A 79 -5.73 -2.83 4.05
C PHE A 79 -4.66 -3.92 4.14
N VAL A 80 -3.45 -3.59 4.58
CA VAL A 80 -2.39 -4.59 4.79
C VAL A 80 -2.70 -5.52 5.97
N ALA A 81 -3.11 -4.96 7.11
CA ALA A 81 -3.41 -5.73 8.31
C ALA A 81 -4.59 -6.72 8.13
N LYS A 82 -5.54 -6.41 7.23
CA LYS A 82 -6.67 -7.29 6.87
C LYS A 82 -6.20 -8.68 6.42
N TYR A 83 -5.09 -8.76 5.70
CA TYR A 83 -4.56 -10.02 5.15
C TYR A 83 -3.64 -10.77 6.14
N ARG A 84 -3.43 -10.23 7.35
CA ARG A 84 -2.63 -10.84 8.43
C ARG A 84 -1.32 -11.48 7.95
N PRO A 85 -0.41 -10.69 7.36
CA PRO A 85 0.91 -11.19 6.99
C PRO A 85 1.65 -11.77 8.20
N SER A 86 2.48 -12.79 7.98
CA SER A 86 3.26 -13.44 9.04
C SER A 86 4.40 -12.55 9.58
N MET A 87 4.73 -11.48 8.88
CA MET A 87 5.78 -10.53 9.22
C MET A 87 5.23 -9.22 9.78
N PRO A 88 6.01 -8.50 10.60
CA PRO A 88 5.58 -7.22 11.17
C PRO A 88 5.44 -6.14 10.10
N ILE A 89 4.47 -5.23 10.32
CA ILE A 89 4.21 -4.09 9.44
C ILE A 89 4.74 -2.83 10.15
N ILE A 90 5.76 -2.19 9.58
CA ILE A 90 6.25 -0.90 10.06
C ILE A 90 5.55 0.21 9.29
N LEU A 91 4.75 1.02 9.99
CA LEU A 91 4.03 2.14 9.41
C LEU A 91 4.80 3.43 9.66
N VAL A 92 5.48 3.94 8.64
CA VAL A 92 6.22 5.20 8.72
C VAL A 92 5.31 6.36 8.32
N LEU A 93 5.03 7.24 9.27
CA LEU A 93 4.18 8.40 9.08
C LEU A 93 5.00 9.65 8.80
N VAL A 94 4.75 10.24 7.64
CA VAL A 94 5.34 11.52 7.22
C VAL A 94 4.25 12.59 7.26
N PRO A 95 4.12 13.32 8.39
CA PRO A 95 3.11 14.35 8.51
C PRO A 95 3.38 15.52 7.54
N PRO A 96 2.34 16.12 6.93
CA PRO A 96 2.50 17.39 6.23
C PRO A 96 2.86 18.51 7.22
N MET A 97 3.70 19.46 6.80
CA MET A 97 4.13 20.59 7.64
C MET A 97 2.98 21.42 8.24
N SER A 98 1.78 21.34 7.66
CA SER A 98 0.65 22.21 7.99
C SER A 98 -0.26 21.74 9.13
N LEU A 99 -0.12 20.50 9.63
CA LEU A 99 -1.02 19.96 10.68
C LEU A 99 -0.26 19.70 11.99
N GLY A 100 -0.92 19.96 13.11
CA GLY A 100 -0.41 19.72 14.47
C GLY A 100 -0.93 18.44 15.13
N PHE A 101 -1.57 17.55 14.38
CA PHE A 101 -2.25 16.34 14.90
C PHE A 101 -1.48 15.04 14.58
N ASP A 102 -0.15 15.12 14.56
CA ASP A 102 0.70 14.06 13.99
C ASP A 102 0.76 12.81 14.88
N GLU A 103 0.80 13.00 16.20
CA GLU A 103 0.74 11.90 17.18
C GLU A 103 -0.60 11.17 17.16
N VAL A 104 -1.71 11.89 16.97
CA VAL A 104 -3.05 11.27 16.89
C VAL A 104 -3.12 10.38 15.65
N LEU A 105 -2.53 10.82 14.55
CA LEU A 105 -2.47 10.07 13.30
C LEU A 105 -1.56 8.84 13.38
N ALA A 106 -0.49 8.92 14.18
CA ALA A 106 0.36 7.78 14.54
C ALA A 106 -0.35 6.77 15.44
N THR A 107 -1.07 7.27 16.44
CA THR A 107 -1.87 6.46 17.34
C THR A 107 -2.95 5.67 16.59
N HIS A 108 -3.56 6.25 15.54
CA HIS A 108 -4.49 5.52 14.68
C HIS A 108 -3.90 4.27 14.00
N GLY A 109 -2.58 4.19 13.85
CA GLY A 109 -1.89 2.99 13.34
C GLY A 109 -1.97 1.81 14.31
N LEU A 110 -1.94 2.06 15.62
CA LEU A 110 -1.98 1.04 16.67
C LEU A 110 -3.30 0.27 16.74
N ILE A 111 -4.35 0.80 16.10
CA ILE A 111 -5.67 0.14 16.01
C ILE A 111 -5.57 -1.16 15.19
N PHE A 112 -4.63 -1.23 14.24
CA PHE A 112 -4.50 -2.35 13.33
C PHE A 112 -3.48 -3.38 13.83
N ARG A 113 -3.87 -4.66 13.85
CA ARG A 113 -3.03 -5.75 14.35
C ARG A 113 -1.73 -5.87 13.55
N GLY A 114 -0.62 -6.01 14.27
CA GLY A 114 0.70 -6.24 13.66
C GLY A 114 1.34 -5.00 13.05
N VAL A 115 0.72 -3.83 13.22
CA VAL A 115 1.24 -2.54 12.74
C VAL A 115 1.98 -1.83 13.86
N LEU A 116 3.24 -1.48 13.60
CA LEU A 116 4.09 -0.67 14.45
C LEU A 116 4.27 0.70 13.80
N PRO A 117 3.53 1.74 14.25
CA PRO A 117 3.69 3.09 13.73
C PRO A 117 4.99 3.73 14.22
N VAL A 118 5.70 4.36 13.29
CA VAL A 118 6.89 5.18 13.50
C VAL A 118 6.58 6.57 12.98
N LEU A 119 6.55 7.55 13.86
CA LEU A 119 6.36 8.95 13.47
C LEU A 119 7.72 9.53 13.06
N CYS A 120 7.84 9.98 11.81
CA CYS A 120 9.03 10.71 11.39
C CYS A 120 8.95 12.17 11.86
N PRO A 121 10.07 12.75 12.31
CA PRO A 121 10.14 14.18 12.56
C PRO A 121 9.87 14.95 11.27
N LYS A 122 9.25 16.13 11.41
CA LYS A 122 8.92 17.00 10.27
C LYS A 122 10.19 17.34 9.50
N SER A 123 10.26 16.89 8.25
CA SER A 123 11.36 17.20 7.33
C SER A 123 10.81 17.88 6.08
N ALA A 124 11.39 19.03 5.72
CA ALA A 124 11.01 19.79 4.53
C ALA A 124 11.19 18.96 3.24
N ALA A 125 12.25 18.14 3.18
CA ALA A 125 12.58 17.32 2.02
C ALA A 125 11.52 16.25 1.69
N ALA A 126 10.79 15.74 2.68
CA ALA A 126 9.74 14.73 2.46
C ALA A 126 8.37 15.36 2.11
N CYS A 127 8.27 16.69 2.19
CA CYS A 127 7.02 17.42 1.93
C CYS A 127 6.88 17.87 0.46
N ASP A 128 7.96 17.77 -0.34
CA ASP A 128 8.05 18.22 -1.74
C ASP A 128 7.46 17.26 -2.80
N ALA A 129 6.88 16.14 -2.39
CA ALA A 129 6.14 15.24 -3.29
C ALA A 129 4.77 15.80 -3.75
N LYS A 130 4.70 17.12 -4.00
CA LYS A 130 3.59 17.79 -4.70
C LYS A 130 3.98 18.23 -6.13
N ASN A 131 5.19 17.91 -6.60
CA ASN A 131 5.72 18.30 -7.91
C ASN A 131 6.21 17.15 -8.80
N LEU A 132 5.70 15.92 -8.60
CA LEU A 132 5.89 14.79 -9.53
C LEU A 132 4.56 14.06 -9.70
#